data_AF-A0A0K8VM16-F1
#
_entry.id   AF-A0A0K8VM16-F1
#
_cell.length_a   1.000
_cell.length_b   1.000
_cell.length_c   1.000
_cell.angle_alpha   90.00
_cell.angle_beta   90.00
_cell.angle_gamma   90.00
#
_symmetry.space_group_name_H-M   'P 1'
#
loop_
_entity.id
_entity.type
_entity.pdbx_description
1 polymer ?
#
loop_
_entity_poly.entity_id
_entity_poly.type
_entity_poly.pdbx_seq_one_letter_code
_entity_poly.pdbx_strand_id
1 'polypeptide(L)'
;MSAITVTYCKLFAQLFTLLSIINIVYSNDMLVSLSEGLDGPNVCKKRENYPVEVTTTELQSYQERQTVWCLNVPPRCSSYQIKHRTVNKTRTLMKTRIVRACCDGYTENPNGDGCIPKCTHDCEHGKCIAPEKCKCEQGWGGETCDLICRCLNNSSCDPDSGRCICAAGWTGVDCSEPCPHGFFGVGCKERCPDSAQNNTSCDHITGEIVCRPGYIG
;
A
#
# COMPACT_ATOMS: atom_id res chain seq x y z
N MET A 1 69.23 12.07 -5.06
CA MET A 1 68.04 11.92 -5.94
C MET A 1 67.15 10.81 -5.41
N SER A 2 66.42 11.01 -4.29
CA SER A 2 65.71 9.88 -3.66
C SER A 2 64.93 10.32 -2.42
N ALA A 3 63.80 11.00 -2.62
CA ALA A 3 62.72 11.10 -1.61
C ALA A 3 61.47 11.71 -2.28
N ILE A 4 61.66 12.82 -2.99
CA ILE A 4 60.58 13.60 -3.60
C ILE A 4 59.86 12.81 -4.70
N THR A 5 60.60 12.10 -5.56
CA THR A 5 60.03 11.27 -6.63
C THR A 5 59.18 10.10 -6.14
N VAL A 6 59.45 9.56 -4.94
CA VAL A 6 58.69 8.43 -4.38
C VAL A 6 57.37 8.91 -3.77
N THR A 7 57.36 10.10 -3.15
CA THR A 7 56.14 10.68 -2.56
C THR A 7 55.13 11.08 -3.65
N TYR A 8 55.59 11.66 -4.76
CA TYR A 8 54.71 11.99 -5.89
C TYR A 8 54.12 10.75 -6.58
N CYS A 9 54.88 9.64 -6.66
CA CYS A 9 54.39 8.39 -7.22
C CYS A 9 53.28 7.76 -6.35
N LYS A 10 53.41 7.81 -5.02
CA LYS A 10 52.36 7.34 -4.10
C LYS A 10 51.08 8.20 -4.17
N LEU A 11 51.21 9.52 -4.28
CA LEU A 11 50.08 10.44 -4.44
C LEU A 11 49.35 10.23 -5.77
N PHE A 12 50.08 10.02 -6.89
CA PHE A 12 49.46 9.74 -8.19
C PHE A 12 48.76 8.38 -8.23
N ALA A 13 49.32 7.34 -7.60
CA ALA A 13 48.69 6.03 -7.49
C ALA A 13 47.40 6.08 -6.63
N GLN A 14 47.38 6.89 -5.57
CA GLN A 14 46.17 7.14 -4.77
C GLN A 14 45.11 7.92 -5.55
N LEU A 15 45.51 8.89 -6.39
CA LEU A 15 44.56 9.65 -7.22
C LEU A 15 43.93 8.78 -8.32
N PHE A 16 44.70 7.91 -8.98
CA PHE A 16 44.20 6.98 -10.00
C PHE A 16 43.26 5.93 -9.42
N THR A 17 43.56 5.39 -8.24
CA THR A 17 42.67 4.43 -7.55
C THR A 17 41.36 5.09 -7.14
N LEU A 18 41.39 6.33 -6.63
CA LEU A 18 40.18 7.11 -6.32
C LEU A 18 39.32 7.40 -7.57
N LEU A 19 39.94 7.80 -8.69
CA LEU A 19 39.23 8.04 -9.95
C LEU A 19 38.63 6.75 -10.55
N SER A 20 39.27 5.61 -10.32
CA SER A 20 38.75 4.29 -10.71
C SER A 20 37.53 3.89 -9.88
N ILE A 21 37.58 4.11 -8.56
CA ILE A 21 36.47 3.85 -7.64
C ILE A 21 35.29 4.76 -7.95
N ILE A 22 35.54 6.04 -8.26
CA ILE A 22 34.52 6.98 -8.73
C ILE A 22 33.84 6.43 -10.00
N ASN A 23 34.59 6.00 -11.02
CA ASN A 23 33.98 5.40 -12.22
C ASN A 23 33.19 4.11 -11.93
N ILE A 24 33.61 3.27 -10.96
CA ILE A 24 32.86 2.05 -10.57
C ILE A 24 31.55 2.41 -9.84
N VAL A 25 31.56 3.44 -8.98
CA VAL A 25 30.35 3.94 -8.30
C VAL A 25 29.39 4.58 -9.30
N TYR A 26 29.90 5.38 -10.25
CA TYR A 26 29.06 6.05 -11.26
C TYR A 26 28.54 5.13 -12.37
N SER A 27 29.14 3.94 -12.55
CA SER A 27 28.66 2.96 -13.56
C SER A 27 27.50 2.10 -13.06
N ASN A 28 27.32 1.96 -11.74
CA ASN A 28 26.35 1.03 -11.15
C ASN A 28 25.02 1.68 -10.73
N ASP A 29 24.93 3.02 -10.64
CA ASP A 29 23.71 3.69 -10.18
C ASP A 29 22.98 4.55 -11.23
N MET A 30 23.41 4.53 -12.50
CA MET A 30 22.80 5.36 -13.56
C MET A 30 22.24 4.52 -14.72
N LEU A 31 21.56 3.41 -14.43
CA LEU A 31 20.75 2.72 -15.46
C LEU A 31 19.56 1.94 -14.87
N VAL A 32 18.95 2.47 -13.81
CA VAL A 32 17.63 2.01 -13.34
C VAL A 32 16.74 3.25 -13.19
N SER A 33 15.50 3.12 -13.66
CA SER A 33 14.37 4.07 -13.59
C SER A 33 14.35 5.25 -14.59
N LEU A 34 14.28 4.94 -15.89
CA LEU A 34 13.38 5.67 -16.80
C LEU A 34 12.14 4.81 -17.08
N SER A 35 11.41 4.50 -16.02
CA SER A 35 9.97 4.26 -16.12
C SER A 35 9.31 5.36 -15.31
N GLU A 36 8.84 6.42 -15.98
CA GLU A 36 7.82 7.34 -15.44
C GLU A 36 6.54 6.53 -15.19
N GLY A 37 6.54 5.78 -14.11
CA GLY A 37 5.46 4.95 -13.69
C GLY A 37 5.61 4.75 -12.20
N LEU A 38 4.52 4.93 -11.47
CA LEU A 38 4.42 4.56 -10.07
C LEU A 38 4.95 3.13 -9.93
N ASP A 39 6.14 2.98 -9.35
CA ASP A 39 6.74 1.68 -9.05
C ASP A 39 7.10 1.72 -7.56
N GLY A 40 6.35 0.97 -6.77
CA GLY A 40 6.43 0.97 -5.32
C GLY A 40 5.42 0.02 -4.67
N PRO A 41 5.45 -0.14 -3.34
CA PRO A 41 4.40 -0.87 -2.62
C PRO A 41 3.04 -0.19 -2.85
N ASN A 42 1.97 -0.99 -2.96
CA ASN A 42 0.58 -0.53 -3.16
C ASN A 42 0.25 0.07 -4.54
N VAL A 43 1.02 -0.26 -5.58
CA VAL A 43 0.67 0.04 -6.98
C VAL A 43 0.06 -1.19 -7.66
N CYS A 44 -1.14 -1.01 -8.24
CA CYS A 44 -1.94 -2.04 -8.89
C CYS A 44 -2.04 -1.81 -10.41
N LYS A 45 -2.29 -2.89 -11.16
CA LYS A 45 -2.52 -2.84 -12.62
C LYS A 45 -4.02 -2.76 -12.90
N LYS A 46 -4.50 -1.62 -13.40
CA LYS A 46 -5.91 -1.41 -13.76
C LYS A 46 -6.11 -1.56 -15.27
N ARG A 47 -7.26 -2.11 -15.68
CA ARG A 47 -7.66 -2.19 -17.09
C ARG A 47 -8.54 -0.99 -17.44
N GLU A 48 -8.10 -0.21 -18.41
CA GLU A 48 -8.84 0.94 -18.91
C GLU A 48 -9.15 0.75 -20.40
N ASN A 49 -10.35 1.16 -20.82
CA ASN A 49 -10.79 1.08 -22.20
C ASN A 49 -10.51 2.39 -22.91
N TYR A 50 -9.87 2.33 -24.08
CA TYR A 50 -9.56 3.48 -24.93
C TYR A 50 -10.14 3.28 -26.34
N PRO A 51 -10.68 4.35 -26.97
CA PRO A 51 -11.19 4.27 -28.33
C PRO A 51 -10.02 4.24 -29.32
N VAL A 52 -10.09 3.34 -30.30
CA VAL A 52 -9.15 3.22 -31.41
C VAL A 52 -9.92 3.37 -32.71
N GLU A 53 -9.52 4.32 -33.54
CA GLU A 53 -10.08 4.48 -34.88
C GLU A 53 -9.45 3.48 -35.84
N VAL A 54 -10.27 2.59 -36.39
CA VAL A 54 -9.86 1.59 -37.38
C VAL A 54 -10.53 1.91 -38.71
N THR A 55 -9.70 2.11 -39.74
CA THR A 55 -10.16 2.32 -41.10
C THR A 55 -10.40 0.96 -41.76
N THR A 56 -11.66 0.67 -42.08
CA THR A 56 -12.06 -0.54 -42.82
C THR A 56 -12.47 -0.17 -44.24
N THR A 57 -12.14 -1.00 -45.21
CA THR A 57 -12.57 -0.86 -46.60
C THR A 57 -13.99 -1.40 -46.77
N GLU A 58 -14.93 -0.53 -47.14
CA GLU A 58 -16.29 -0.93 -47.50
C GLU A 58 -16.52 -0.74 -49.01
N LEU A 59 -17.23 -1.66 -49.65
CA LEU A 59 -17.67 -1.54 -51.03
C LEU A 59 -18.92 -0.66 -51.09
N GLN A 60 -18.80 0.53 -51.68
CA GLN A 60 -19.92 1.44 -51.90
C GLN A 60 -20.34 1.43 -53.36
N SER A 61 -21.61 1.15 -53.62
CA SER A 61 -22.21 1.30 -54.96
C SER A 61 -22.50 2.78 -55.27
N TYR A 62 -22.19 3.22 -56.48
CA TYR A 62 -22.54 4.54 -57.01
C TYR A 62 -23.11 4.40 -58.42
N GLN A 63 -23.94 5.36 -58.83
CA GLN A 63 -24.51 5.39 -60.17
C GLN A 63 -23.70 6.31 -61.07
N GLU A 64 -23.18 5.77 -62.17
CA GLU A 64 -22.54 6.56 -63.21
C GLU A 64 -23.50 6.74 -64.39
N ARG A 65 -23.66 7.98 -64.85
CA ARG A 65 -24.51 8.28 -66.00
C ARG A 65 -23.77 7.90 -67.29
N GLN A 66 -24.43 7.10 -68.12
CA GLN A 66 -23.97 6.72 -69.44
C GLN A 66 -24.98 7.16 -70.50
N THR A 67 -24.48 7.48 -71.69
CA THR A 67 -25.33 7.84 -72.83
C THR A 67 -25.64 6.59 -73.63
N VAL A 68 -26.91 6.20 -73.68
CA VAL A 68 -27.38 5.09 -74.50
C VAL A 68 -28.25 5.61 -75.63
N TRP A 69 -28.32 4.86 -76.72
CA TRP A 69 -29.13 5.23 -77.87
C TRP A 69 -30.63 5.03 -77.58
N CYS A 70 -31.46 5.98 -78.00
CA CYS A 70 -32.91 5.91 -77.84
C CYS A 70 -33.63 6.62 -79.00
N LEU A 71 -34.92 6.34 -79.19
CA LEU A 71 -35.72 6.84 -80.31
C LEU A 71 -36.22 8.29 -80.16
N ASN A 72 -35.98 8.93 -79.01
CA ASN A 72 -36.32 10.35 -78.81
C ASN A 72 -35.30 11.25 -79.51
N VAL A 73 -35.69 12.41 -80.04
CA VAL A 73 -34.76 13.35 -80.72
C VAL A 73 -34.28 14.41 -79.71
N PRO A 74 -32.96 14.57 -79.49
CA PRO A 74 -31.82 13.87 -80.10
C PRO A 74 -31.66 12.41 -79.58
N PRO A 75 -31.16 11.45 -80.40
CA PRO A 75 -31.21 9.99 -80.16
C PRO A 75 -30.30 9.45 -79.05
N ARG A 76 -30.04 10.25 -78.03
CA ARG A 76 -29.22 9.90 -76.87
C ARG A 76 -30.01 10.17 -75.60
N CYS A 77 -30.22 9.12 -74.83
CA CYS A 77 -30.84 9.19 -73.52
C CYS A 77 -29.80 8.91 -72.43
N SER A 78 -30.00 9.50 -71.24
CA SER A 78 -29.19 9.18 -70.06
C SER A 78 -29.69 7.90 -69.42
N SER A 79 -28.81 6.90 -69.30
CA SER A 79 -29.00 5.70 -68.48
C SER A 79 -28.03 5.73 -67.29
N TYR A 80 -28.34 5.01 -66.21
CA TYR A 80 -27.48 4.93 -65.01
C TYR A 80 -26.94 3.51 -64.85
N GLN A 81 -25.62 3.37 -64.77
CA GLN A 81 -24.95 2.10 -64.49
C GLN A 81 -24.50 2.07 -63.02
N ILE A 82 -24.85 1.00 -62.29
CA ILE A 82 -24.34 0.77 -60.93
C ILE A 82 -22.89 0.32 -61.05
N LYS A 83 -21.96 1.08 -60.46
CA LYS A 83 -20.55 0.72 -60.31
C LYS A 83 -20.20 0.65 -58.83
N HIS A 84 -19.12 -0.06 -58.51
CA HIS A 84 -18.61 -0.17 -57.15
C HIS A 84 -17.30 0.58 -57.01
N ARG A 85 -17.15 1.32 -55.91
CA ARG A 85 -15.88 1.90 -55.48
C ARG A 85 -15.57 1.43 -54.06
N THR A 86 -14.30 1.14 -53.78
CA THR A 86 -13.84 0.87 -52.42
C THR A 86 -13.71 2.20 -51.70
N VAL A 87 -14.46 2.37 -50.62
CA VAL A 87 -14.37 3.55 -49.75
C VAL A 87 -13.77 3.16 -48.41
N ASN A 88 -12.89 4.02 -47.91
CA ASN A 88 -12.31 3.89 -46.59
C ASN A 88 -13.28 4.49 -45.58
N LYS A 89 -13.76 3.68 -44.64
CA LYS A 89 -14.67 4.11 -43.58
C LYS A 89 -14.01 3.90 -42.23
N THR A 90 -13.97 4.95 -41.42
CA THR A 90 -13.45 4.90 -40.07
C THR A 90 -14.51 4.36 -39.11
N ARG A 91 -14.12 3.42 -38.24
CA ARG A 91 -14.93 2.88 -37.15
C ARG A 91 -14.15 2.98 -35.85
N THR A 92 -14.77 3.45 -34.78
CA THR A 92 -14.17 3.48 -33.44
C THR A 92 -14.39 2.14 -32.74
N LEU A 93 -13.30 1.43 -32.43
CA LEU A 93 -13.32 0.20 -31.65
C LEU A 93 -12.78 0.47 -30.24
N MET A 94 -13.44 -0.04 -29.21
CA MET A 94 -12.96 0.06 -27.84
C MET A 94 -11.92 -1.03 -27.58
N LYS A 95 -10.68 -0.64 -27.28
CA LYS A 95 -9.59 -1.55 -26.93
C LYS A 95 -9.21 -1.35 -25.47
N THR A 96 -8.73 -2.40 -24.80
CA THR A 96 -8.30 -2.32 -23.39
C THR A 96 -6.78 -2.17 -23.32
N ARG A 97 -6.30 -1.28 -22.44
CA ARG A 97 -4.89 -1.13 -22.05
C ARG A 97 -4.76 -1.33 -20.55
N ILE A 98 -3.60 -1.82 -20.12
CA ILE A 98 -3.25 -1.92 -18.70
C ILE A 98 -2.53 -0.63 -18.31
N VAL A 99 -3.06 0.08 -17.31
CA VAL A 99 -2.43 1.24 -16.69
C VAL A 99 -2.00 0.90 -15.26
N ARG A 100 -1.02 1.62 -14.73
CA ARG A 100 -0.58 1.50 -13.33
C ARG A 100 -1.25 2.60 -12.53
N ALA A 101 -1.86 2.26 -11.41
CA ALA A 101 -2.54 3.19 -10.51
C ALA A 101 -2.39 2.71 -9.07
N CYS A 102 -2.61 3.58 -8.09
CA CYS A 102 -2.69 3.16 -6.70
C CYS A 102 -3.81 2.12 -6.50
N CYS A 103 -3.55 1.15 -5.62
CA CYS A 103 -4.57 0.17 -5.23
C CYS A 103 -5.74 0.86 -4.52
N ASP A 104 -6.89 0.17 -4.43
CA ASP A 104 -8.08 0.73 -3.80
C ASP A 104 -7.80 1.15 -2.34
N GLY A 105 -8.24 2.36 -1.97
CA GLY A 105 -7.98 2.96 -0.65
C GLY A 105 -6.62 3.68 -0.52
N TYR A 106 -5.81 3.69 -1.58
CA TYR A 106 -4.57 4.48 -1.64
C TYR A 106 -4.71 5.63 -2.64
N THR A 107 -4.06 6.75 -2.34
CA THR A 107 -4.03 7.94 -3.19
C THR A 107 -2.60 8.31 -3.54
N GLU A 108 -2.42 8.97 -4.69
CA GLU A 108 -1.09 9.46 -5.11
C GLU A 108 -0.62 10.58 -4.18
N ASN A 109 0.64 10.52 -3.78
CA ASN A 109 1.30 11.59 -3.04
C ASN A 109 1.40 12.84 -3.93
N PRO A 110 1.20 14.08 -3.43
CA PRO A 110 1.39 15.32 -4.19
C PRO A 110 2.73 15.46 -4.93
N ASN A 111 3.77 14.77 -4.47
CA ASN A 111 5.09 14.77 -5.12
C ASN A 111 5.23 13.75 -6.26
N GLY A 112 4.24 12.85 -6.45
CA GLY A 112 4.26 11.83 -7.50
C GLY A 112 5.05 10.55 -7.18
N ASP A 113 5.72 10.49 -6.02
CA ASP A 113 6.69 9.43 -5.73
C ASP A 113 6.10 8.17 -5.06
N GLY A 114 4.77 8.06 -4.91
CA GLY A 114 4.17 6.84 -4.34
C GLY A 114 2.71 6.95 -3.91
N CYS A 115 2.17 5.82 -3.47
CA CYS A 115 0.78 5.68 -3.02
C CYS A 115 0.69 5.70 -1.49
N ILE A 116 -0.01 6.70 -0.93
CA ILE A 116 -0.27 6.83 0.51
C ILE A 116 -1.66 6.29 0.86
N PRO A 117 -1.85 5.63 2.01
CA PRO A 117 -3.18 5.17 2.43
C PRO A 117 -4.06 6.37 2.76
N LYS A 118 -5.33 6.31 2.36
CA LYS A 118 -6.35 7.29 2.73
C LYS A 118 -7.32 6.65 3.72
N CYS A 119 -7.50 7.31 4.86
CA CYS A 119 -8.50 6.96 5.86
C CYS A 119 -9.74 7.87 5.66
N THR A 120 -10.95 7.36 5.92
CA THR A 120 -12.19 8.16 5.83
C THR A 120 -12.27 9.20 6.94
N HIS A 121 -11.78 8.84 8.14
CA HIS A 121 -11.63 9.71 9.29
C HIS A 121 -10.15 9.96 9.58
N ASP A 122 -9.83 11.17 10.04
CA ASP A 122 -8.47 11.51 10.43
C ASP A 122 -8.09 10.79 11.72
N CYS A 123 -6.90 10.19 11.75
CA CYS A 123 -6.35 9.60 12.97
C CYS A 123 -5.86 10.74 13.88
N GLU A 124 -6.59 11.09 14.94
CA GLU A 124 -6.26 12.28 15.76
C GLU A 124 -4.88 12.16 16.42
N HIS A 125 -4.62 11.03 17.08
CA HIS A 125 -3.35 10.73 17.75
C HIS A 125 -2.67 9.53 17.09
N GLY A 126 -2.50 9.58 15.77
CA GLY A 126 -1.93 8.46 15.03
C GLY A 126 -1.59 8.77 13.57
N LYS A 127 -1.25 7.70 12.84
CA LYS A 127 -0.97 7.76 11.41
C LYS A 127 -1.74 6.67 10.67
N CYS A 128 -2.33 7.01 9.51
CA CYS A 128 -2.98 6.05 8.64
C CYS A 128 -1.90 5.11 8.05
N ILE A 129 -2.00 3.80 8.34
CA ILE A 129 -1.04 2.79 7.86
C ILE A 129 -1.61 1.92 6.74
N ALA A 130 -2.93 1.85 6.65
CA ALA A 130 -3.69 1.14 5.62
C ALA A 130 -5.08 1.79 5.50
N PRO A 131 -5.86 1.48 4.44
CA PRO A 131 -7.21 2.00 4.29
C PRO A 131 -8.05 1.64 5.52
N GLU A 132 -8.70 2.65 6.12
CA GLU A 132 -9.48 2.54 7.36
C GLU A 132 -8.73 1.95 8.57
N LYS A 133 -7.40 1.98 8.56
CA LYS A 133 -6.59 1.49 9.68
C LYS A 133 -5.58 2.52 10.14
N CYS A 134 -5.83 3.05 11.34
CA CYS A 134 -4.94 3.94 12.05
C CYS A 134 -3.93 3.16 12.91
N LYS A 135 -2.71 3.67 12.97
CA LYS A 135 -1.72 3.29 13.98
C LYS A 135 -1.66 4.40 15.01
N CYS A 136 -2.14 4.11 16.21
CA CYS A 136 -2.18 5.07 17.31
C CYS A 136 -0.83 5.23 18.01
N GLU A 137 -0.64 6.41 18.59
CA GLU A 137 0.47 6.70 19.49
C GLU A 137 0.30 6.00 20.84
N GLN A 138 1.38 5.92 21.61
CA GLN A 138 1.35 5.21 22.88
C GLN A 138 0.42 5.90 23.89
N GLY A 139 -0.51 5.13 24.45
CA GLY A 139 -1.54 5.65 25.36
C GLY A 139 -2.84 6.08 24.67
N TRP A 140 -2.93 5.91 23.34
CA TRP A 140 -4.15 6.13 22.56
C TRP A 140 -4.60 4.86 21.86
N GLY A 141 -5.90 4.73 21.62
CA GLY A 141 -6.48 3.64 20.86
C GLY A 141 -7.84 3.99 20.29
N GLY A 142 -8.50 3.01 19.68
CA GLY A 142 -9.73 3.19 18.93
C GLY A 142 -9.47 3.34 17.44
N GLU A 143 -10.53 3.17 16.64
CA GLU A 143 -10.42 3.17 15.16
C GLU A 143 -9.82 4.47 14.61
N THR A 144 -10.03 5.60 15.29
CA THR A 144 -9.54 6.95 14.93
C THR A 144 -8.49 7.51 15.90
N CYS A 145 -8.00 6.70 16.86
CA CYS A 145 -7.04 7.13 17.88
C CYS A 145 -7.52 8.34 18.73
N ASP A 146 -8.81 8.40 19.01
CA ASP A 146 -9.47 9.43 19.83
C ASP A 146 -9.66 8.99 21.30
N LEU A 147 -9.52 7.69 21.60
CA LEU A 147 -9.66 7.16 22.95
C LEU A 147 -8.33 7.20 23.70
N ILE A 148 -8.33 7.86 24.86
CA ILE A 148 -7.19 7.87 25.79
C ILE A 148 -7.24 6.61 26.65
N CYS A 149 -6.18 5.81 26.59
CA CYS A 149 -6.02 4.63 27.42
C CYS A 149 -5.45 5.00 28.80
N ARG A 150 -6.24 4.80 29.87
CA ARG A 150 -5.83 5.10 31.26
C ARG A 150 -5.46 3.84 32.05
N CYS A 151 -4.70 2.97 31.41
CA CYS A 151 -4.37 1.65 31.94
C CYS A 151 -3.34 1.75 33.08
N LEU A 152 -3.63 1.11 34.22
CA LEU A 152 -2.78 1.12 35.42
C LEU A 152 -1.93 -0.15 35.54
N ASN A 153 -0.98 -0.17 36.49
CA ASN A 153 -0.16 -1.34 36.80
C ASN A 153 0.65 -1.89 35.61
N ASN A 154 1.24 -0.98 34.82
CA ASN A 154 2.10 -1.33 33.68
C ASN A 154 1.40 -2.22 32.63
N SER A 155 0.09 -2.00 32.45
CA SER A 155 -0.72 -2.68 31.45
C SER A 155 -0.62 -1.99 30.08
N SER A 156 -0.90 -2.76 29.03
CA SER A 156 -0.83 -2.29 27.65
C SER A 156 -2.20 -1.77 27.19
N CYS A 157 -2.25 -0.93 26.17
CA CYS A 157 -3.50 -0.58 25.51
C CYS A 157 -3.65 -1.31 24.18
N ASP A 158 -4.86 -1.77 23.89
CA ASP A 158 -5.26 -2.24 22.57
C ASP A 158 -5.42 -1.03 21.62
N PRO A 159 -4.60 -0.93 20.57
CA PRO A 159 -4.66 0.20 19.65
C PRO A 159 -5.95 0.21 18.81
N ASP A 160 -6.57 -0.94 18.54
CA ASP A 160 -7.76 -1.00 17.68
C ASP A 160 -9.03 -0.67 18.49
N SER A 161 -9.15 -1.18 19.72
CA SER A 161 -10.36 -0.99 20.54
C SER A 161 -10.26 0.11 21.60
N GLY A 162 -9.05 0.58 21.93
CA GLY A 162 -8.81 1.54 23.03
C GLY A 162 -9.00 0.95 24.43
N ARG A 163 -9.12 -0.38 24.55
CA ARG A 163 -9.27 -1.07 25.85
C ARG A 163 -7.93 -1.42 26.47
N CYS A 164 -7.90 -1.44 27.80
CA CYS A 164 -6.72 -1.89 28.53
C CYS A 164 -6.56 -3.41 28.50
N ILE A 165 -5.35 -3.85 28.16
CA ILE A 165 -4.90 -5.23 28.23
C ILE A 165 -4.11 -5.38 29.53
N CYS A 166 -4.78 -5.90 30.55
CA CYS A 166 -4.22 -5.98 31.90
C CYS A 166 -3.01 -6.91 32.00
N ALA A 167 -2.02 -6.47 32.77
CA ALA A 167 -0.89 -7.29 33.17
C ALA A 167 -1.34 -8.46 34.07
N ALA A 168 -0.48 -9.46 34.23
CA ALA A 168 -0.76 -10.61 35.10
C ALA A 168 -1.13 -10.16 36.52
N GLY A 169 -2.20 -10.73 37.06
CA GLY A 169 -2.70 -10.42 38.39
C GLY A 169 -3.61 -9.20 38.51
N TRP A 170 -3.92 -8.53 37.41
CA TRP A 170 -4.80 -7.35 37.40
C TRP A 170 -6.01 -7.54 36.47
N THR A 171 -7.11 -6.90 36.82
CA THR A 171 -8.41 -6.93 36.15
C THR A 171 -9.15 -5.61 36.30
N GLY A 172 -10.33 -5.51 35.70
CA GLY A 172 -11.15 -4.30 35.62
C GLY A 172 -10.90 -3.52 34.32
N VAL A 173 -11.67 -2.44 34.13
CA VAL A 173 -11.64 -1.63 32.89
C VAL A 173 -10.29 -0.94 32.70
N ASP A 174 -9.73 -0.39 33.77
CA ASP A 174 -8.45 0.31 33.78
C ASP A 174 -7.30 -0.53 34.39
N CYS A 175 -7.53 -1.83 34.61
CA CYS A 175 -6.58 -2.74 35.26
C CYS A 175 -6.17 -2.32 36.68
N SER A 176 -7.08 -1.63 37.40
CA SER A 176 -6.87 -1.15 38.76
C SER A 176 -7.08 -2.21 39.84
N GLU A 177 -7.84 -3.26 39.54
CA GLU A 177 -8.28 -4.25 40.53
C GLU A 177 -7.35 -5.48 40.48
N PRO A 178 -6.90 -6.01 41.62
CA PRO A 178 -6.18 -7.28 41.63
C PRO A 178 -7.13 -8.43 41.27
N CYS A 179 -6.58 -9.56 40.83
CA CYS A 179 -7.39 -10.74 40.54
C CYS A 179 -8.23 -11.19 41.76
N PRO A 180 -9.47 -11.68 41.52
CA PRO A 180 -10.31 -12.18 42.58
C PRO A 180 -9.64 -13.37 43.30
N HIS A 181 -9.94 -13.53 44.58
CA HIS A 181 -9.35 -14.58 45.40
C HIS A 181 -9.47 -15.97 44.76
N GLY A 182 -8.35 -16.67 44.73
CA GLY A 182 -8.24 -17.99 44.10
C GLY A 182 -7.89 -17.96 42.61
N PHE A 183 -7.66 -16.77 42.03
CA PHE A 183 -7.24 -16.62 40.64
C PHE A 183 -5.98 -15.77 40.51
N PHE A 184 -5.17 -16.06 39.49
CA PHE A 184 -3.94 -15.34 39.17
C PHE A 184 -3.69 -15.33 37.65
N GLY A 185 -2.57 -14.75 37.23
CA GLY A 185 -2.13 -14.76 35.84
C GLY A 185 -2.83 -13.71 34.96
N VAL A 186 -2.60 -13.77 33.65
CA VAL A 186 -3.13 -12.78 32.70
C VAL A 186 -4.64 -12.92 32.55
N GLY A 187 -5.37 -11.85 32.87
CA GLY A 187 -6.83 -11.84 32.85
C GLY A 187 -7.48 -12.75 33.89
N CYS A 188 -6.75 -13.12 34.97
CA CYS A 188 -7.25 -13.91 36.09
C CYS A 188 -7.87 -15.27 35.68
N LYS A 189 -7.31 -15.88 34.62
CA LYS A 189 -7.82 -17.16 34.08
C LYS A 189 -7.23 -18.38 34.79
N GLU A 190 -6.12 -18.21 35.49
CA GLU A 190 -5.43 -19.30 36.18
C GLU A 190 -5.98 -19.41 37.61
N ARG A 191 -6.18 -20.64 38.08
CA ARG A 191 -6.69 -20.90 39.44
C ARG A 191 -5.52 -21.24 40.36
N CYS A 192 -5.49 -20.60 41.52
CA CYS A 192 -4.52 -20.89 42.56
C CYS A 192 -4.61 -22.36 43.03
N PRO A 193 -3.50 -22.95 43.49
CA PRO A 193 -3.49 -24.30 44.04
C PRO A 193 -4.46 -24.44 45.22
N ASP A 194 -5.12 -25.60 45.33
CA ASP A 194 -6.02 -25.90 46.45
C ASP A 194 -5.31 -25.88 47.83
N SER A 195 -3.98 -25.98 47.84
CA SER A 195 -3.12 -25.84 49.02
C SER A 195 -3.01 -24.40 49.55
N ALA A 196 -3.49 -23.39 48.82
CA ALA A 196 -3.52 -21.99 49.25
C ALA A 196 -4.71 -21.68 50.19
N GLN A 197 -5.15 -22.66 50.97
CA GLN A 197 -6.26 -22.55 51.91
C GLN A 197 -5.74 -22.56 53.36
N ASN A 198 -6.39 -21.78 54.24
CA ASN A 198 -6.04 -21.54 55.65
C ASN A 198 -4.91 -20.52 55.89
N ASN A 199 -3.66 -21.01 56.01
CA ASN A 199 -2.52 -20.29 56.60
C ASN A 199 -1.69 -19.53 55.55
N THR A 200 -1.99 -19.80 54.28
CA THR A 200 -1.27 -19.34 53.10
C THR A 200 -2.21 -18.59 52.18
N SER A 201 -1.68 -17.66 51.40
CA SER A 201 -2.36 -16.88 50.37
C SER A 201 -1.61 -17.06 49.06
N CYS A 202 -2.34 -17.18 47.96
CA CYS A 202 -1.76 -17.18 46.63
C CYS A 202 -1.50 -15.73 46.19
N ASP A 203 -0.33 -15.43 45.66
CA ASP A 203 -0.04 -14.15 45.03
C ASP A 203 -0.83 -14.03 43.72
N HIS A 204 -1.54 -12.91 43.57
CA HIS A 204 -2.38 -12.65 42.41
C HIS A 204 -1.56 -12.50 41.11
N ILE A 205 -0.29 -12.10 41.20
CA ILE A 205 0.57 -11.90 40.02
C ILE A 205 1.23 -13.21 39.60
N THR A 206 1.96 -13.85 40.52
CA THR A 206 2.80 -15.03 40.22
C THR A 206 2.11 -16.37 40.43
N GLY A 207 1.04 -16.41 41.22
CA GLY A 207 0.43 -17.65 41.68
C GLY A 207 1.21 -18.36 42.78
N GLU A 208 2.29 -17.77 43.28
CA GLU A 208 3.12 -18.35 44.34
C GLU A 208 2.39 -18.34 45.69
N ILE A 209 2.63 -19.36 46.51
CA ILE A 209 2.00 -19.49 47.83
C ILE A 209 2.82 -18.69 48.85
N VAL A 210 2.25 -17.59 49.31
CA VAL A 210 2.81 -16.71 50.33
C VAL A 210 2.21 -17.05 51.70
N CYS A 211 3.04 -17.22 52.72
CA CYS A 211 2.56 -17.42 54.10
C CYS A 211 1.97 -16.11 54.66
N ARG A 212 0.91 -16.21 55.47
CA ARG A 212 0.39 -15.04 56.18
C ARG A 212 1.47 -14.46 57.12
N PRO A 213 1.49 -13.13 57.35
CA PRO A 213 2.44 -12.52 58.27
C PRO A 213 2.41 -13.21 59.64
N GLY A 214 3.56 -13.75 60.09
CA GLY A 214 3.70 -14.48 61.35
C GLY A 214 3.84 -16.00 61.23
N TYR A 215 3.75 -16.57 60.02
CA TYR A 215 4.03 -17.97 59.74
C TYR A 215 5.31 -18.07 58.89
N ILE A 216 6.24 -18.94 59.30
CA ILE A 216 7.49 -19.22 58.56
C ILE A 216 7.25 -20.50 57.74
N GLY A 217 7.57 -20.44 56.45
CA GLY A 217 7.48 -21.57 55.52
C GLY A 217 8.60 -22.58 55.67
#